data_AF-A0A531MSL7-F1
#
_entry.id   AF-A0A531MSL7-F1
#
_cell.length_a   1.000
_cell.length_b   1.000
_cell.length_c   1.000
_cell.angle_alpha   90.00
_cell.angle_beta   90.00
_cell.angle_gamma   90.00
#
_symmetry.space_group_name_H-M   'P 1'
#
loop_
_entity.id
_entity.type
_entity.pdbx_description
1 polymer ?
#
loop_
_entity_poly.entity_id
_entity_poly.type
_entity_poly.pdbx_seq_one_letter_code
_entity_poly.pdbx_strand_id
1 'polypeptide(L)'
;LTPVGFRQFVPGHEGARLQTFAYYTSGSAIGADIATLLALVAAGRLETRVAMTVPWTEIGQALDALRQRSFSGKAVLTLTG
;
A
#
# COMPACT_ATOMS: atom_id res chain seq x y z
N LEU A 1 -3.09 -3.95 -18.80
CA LEU A 1 -4.27 -3.90 -17.90
C LEU A 1 -5.14 -5.10 -18.24
N THR A 2 -5.58 -5.88 -17.26
CA THR A 2 -6.58 -6.92 -17.48
C THR A 2 -7.96 -6.26 -17.44
N PRO A 3 -8.73 -6.22 -18.53
CA PRO A 3 -10.07 -5.65 -18.51
C PRO A 3 -10.96 -6.48 -17.59
N VAL A 4 -11.61 -5.83 -16.62
CA VAL A 4 -12.68 -6.45 -15.83
C VAL A 4 -14.01 -6.03 -16.45
N GLY A 5 -14.82 -7.00 -16.88
CA GLY A 5 -16.11 -6.78 -17.52
C GLY A 5 -17.23 -7.45 -16.74
N PHE A 6 -18.41 -6.84 -16.73
CA PHE A 6 -19.58 -7.32 -15.97
C PHE A 6 -19.94 -8.79 -16.29
N ARG A 7 -19.75 -9.23 -17.55
CA ARG A 7 -20.02 -10.60 -17.98
C ARG A 7 -19.10 -11.65 -17.34
N GLN A 8 -17.95 -11.27 -16.78
CA GLN A 8 -17.06 -12.20 -16.10
C GLN A 8 -17.62 -12.64 -14.73
N PHE A 9 -18.68 -11.99 -14.23
CA PHE A 9 -19.32 -12.37 -12.99
C PHE A 9 -20.42 -13.45 -13.17
N VAL A 10 -20.73 -13.85 -14.41
CA VAL A 10 -21.81 -14.80 -14.70
C VAL A 10 -21.34 -15.91 -15.65
N PRO A 11 -21.65 -17.18 -15.34
CA PRO A 11 -22.26 -17.68 -14.10
C PRO A 11 -21.25 -17.88 -12.96
N GLY A 12 -21.70 -17.90 -11.70
CA GLY A 12 -20.94 -18.37 -10.53
C GLY A 12 -20.32 -17.30 -9.63
N HIS A 13 -20.46 -16.02 -9.96
CA HIS A 13 -19.96 -14.89 -9.17
C HIS A 13 -20.99 -13.75 -9.07
N GLU A 14 -22.29 -14.07 -9.06
CA GLU A 14 -23.40 -13.12 -9.14
C GLU A 14 -23.42 -12.10 -7.98
N GLY A 15 -22.78 -12.41 -6.85
CA GLY A 15 -22.63 -11.51 -5.70
C GLY A 15 -21.32 -10.72 -5.65
N ALA A 16 -20.42 -10.88 -6.63
CA ALA A 16 -19.15 -10.18 -6.67
C ALA A 16 -19.34 -8.68 -6.92
N ARG A 17 -18.48 -7.86 -6.31
CA ARG A 17 -18.52 -6.40 -6.44
C ARG A 17 -17.12 -5.82 -6.63
N LEU A 18 -17.05 -4.78 -7.45
CA LEU A 18 -15.92 -3.85 -7.44
C LEU A 18 -16.22 -2.76 -6.43
N GLN A 19 -15.38 -2.68 -5.40
CA GLN A 19 -15.55 -1.71 -4.31
C GLN A 19 -14.34 -0.80 -4.23
N THR A 20 -14.57 0.50 -4.35
CA THR A 20 -13.53 1.51 -4.12
C THR A 20 -13.18 1.54 -2.64
N PHE A 21 -11.88 1.55 -2.35
CA PHE A 21 -11.35 1.77 -1.02
C PHE A 21 -10.50 3.04 -1.01
N ALA A 22 -10.84 3.97 -0.13
CA ALA A 22 -10.11 5.19 0.11
C ALA A 22 -9.89 5.32 1.63
N TYR A 23 -8.65 5.25 2.08
CA TYR A 23 -8.35 5.16 3.52
C TYR A 23 -8.87 6.37 4.33
N TYR A 24 -8.98 7.55 3.73
CA TYR A 24 -9.50 8.74 4.42
C TYR A 24 -11.02 8.67 4.68
N THR A 25 -11.74 7.72 4.08
CA THR A 25 -13.17 7.50 4.34
C THR A 25 -13.44 6.37 5.33
N SER A 26 -12.41 5.73 5.89
CA SER A 26 -12.59 4.58 6.80
C SER A 26 -13.05 4.96 8.22
N GLY A 27 -13.24 6.26 8.48
CA GLY A 27 -13.79 6.76 9.73
C GLY A 27 -12.75 6.96 10.84
N SER A 28 -13.22 7.10 12.08
CA SER A 28 -12.39 7.45 13.24
C SER A 28 -11.48 6.32 13.75
N ALA A 29 -11.64 5.11 13.23
CA ALA A 29 -10.90 3.92 13.67
C ALA A 29 -9.43 3.89 13.23
N ILE A 30 -8.98 4.79 12.34
CA ILE A 30 -7.62 4.79 11.76
C ILE A 30 -6.53 4.67 12.85
N GLY A 31 -6.69 5.36 13.98
CA GLY A 31 -5.73 5.25 15.10
C GLY A 31 -5.67 3.85 15.72
N ALA A 32 -6.82 3.21 15.91
CA ALA A 32 -6.91 1.84 16.45
C ALA A 32 -6.37 0.80 15.45
N ASP A 33 -6.62 1.01 14.16
CA ASP A 33 -6.08 0.16 13.10
C ASP A 33 -4.55 0.25 13.04
N ILE A 34 -3.99 1.47 13.11
CA ILE A 34 -2.53 1.68 13.19
C ILE A 34 -1.96 1.02 14.44
N ALA A 35 -2.59 1.18 15.61
CA ALA A 35 -2.14 0.54 16.84
C ALA A 35 -2.12 -0.99 16.71
N THR A 36 -3.11 -1.58 16.04
CA THR A 36 -3.15 -3.01 15.74
C THR A 36 -1.99 -3.44 14.85
N LEU A 37 -1.70 -2.70 13.78
CA LEU A 37 -0.56 -2.97 12.91
C LEU A 37 0.76 -2.89 13.68
N LEU A 38 0.95 -1.88 14.52
CA LEU A 38 2.14 -1.72 15.37
C LEU A 38 2.30 -2.88 16.36
N ALA A 39 1.21 -3.35 16.97
CA ALA A 39 1.24 -4.50 17.86
C ALA A 39 1.70 -5.78 17.13
N LEU A 40 1.26 -5.98 15.88
CA LEU A 40 1.72 -7.10 15.05
C LEU A 40 3.20 -6.99 14.69
N VAL A 41 3.70 -5.78 14.39
CA VAL A 41 5.14 -5.54 14.13
C VAL A 41 5.96 -5.82 15.39
N ALA A 42 5.55 -5.28 16.54
CA ALA A 42 6.23 -5.50 17.81
C ALA A 42 6.27 -6.98 18.22
N ALA A 43 5.22 -7.74 17.88
CA ALA A 43 5.15 -9.18 18.11
C ALA A 43 5.91 -10.01 17.05
N GLY A 44 6.56 -9.40 16.05
CA GLY A 44 7.24 -10.11 14.96
C GLY A 44 6.29 -10.85 14.01
N ARG A 45 4.99 -10.54 14.05
CA ARG A 45 3.94 -11.17 13.25
C ARG A 45 3.63 -10.42 11.95
N LEU A 46 4.23 -9.24 11.78
CA LEU A 46 4.15 -8.44 10.57
C LEU A 46 5.54 -7.86 10.25
N GLU A 47 6.11 -8.23 9.10
CA GLU A 47 7.37 -7.67 8.60
C GLU A 47 7.09 -6.34 7.88
N THR A 48 7.82 -5.28 8.26
CA THR A 48 7.81 -4.00 7.53
C THR A 48 9.11 -3.83 6.76
N ARG A 49 9.05 -3.89 5.43
CA ARG A 49 10.23 -3.77 4.56
C ARG A 49 10.42 -2.34 4.05
N VAL A 50 11.51 -1.70 4.46
CA VAL A 50 12.06 -0.52 3.78
C VAL A 50 12.99 -1.01 2.68
N ALA A 51 12.61 -0.79 1.43
CA ALA A 51 13.35 -1.28 0.27
C ALA A 51 14.27 -0.21 -0.33
N MET A 52 14.06 1.05 0.04
CA MET A 52 14.85 2.18 -0.43
C MET A 52 14.78 3.29 0.61
N THR A 53 15.94 3.87 0.94
CA THR A 53 16.06 5.05 1.80
C THR A 53 16.92 6.06 1.07
N VAL A 54 16.37 7.25 0.79
CA VAL A 54 17.09 8.34 0.12
C VAL A 54 16.79 9.68 0.78
N PRO A 55 17.67 10.69 0.68
CA PRO A 55 17.37 12.04 1.14
C PRO A 55 16.12 12.61 0.46
N TRP A 56 15.42 13.51 1.14
CA TRP A 56 14.25 14.21 0.59
C TRP A 56 14.58 14.97 -0.70
N THR A 57 15.80 15.50 -0.82
CA THR A 57 16.31 16.17 -2.01
C THR A 57 16.40 15.26 -3.24
N GLU A 58 16.36 13.94 -3.05
CA GLU A 58 16.45 12.93 -4.10
C GLU A 58 15.10 12.25 -4.41
N ILE A 59 13.97 12.88 -4.07
CA ILE A 59 12.63 12.33 -4.34
C ILE A 59 12.41 11.91 -5.82
N GLY A 60 13.08 12.56 -6.78
CA GLY A 60 13.03 12.18 -8.19
C GLY A 60 13.46 10.73 -8.43
N GLN A 61 14.58 10.31 -7.81
CA GLN A 61 15.07 8.94 -7.88
C GLN A 61 14.04 7.95 -7.32
N ALA A 62 13.41 8.30 -6.19
CA ALA A 62 12.39 7.46 -5.55
C ALA A 62 11.18 7.23 -6.46
N LEU A 63 10.72 8.30 -7.12
CA LEU A 63 9.57 8.25 -8.02
C LEU A 63 9.88 7.49 -9.31
N ASP A 64 11.08 7.65 -9.86
CA ASP A 64 11.50 6.91 -11.05
C ASP A 64 11.65 5.42 -10.75
N ALA A 65 12.25 5.06 -9.62
CA ALA A 65 12.32 3.68 -9.14
C ALA A 65 10.93 3.07 -8.95
N LEU A 66 9.99 3.81 -8.36
CA LEU A 66 8.60 3.38 -8.20
C LEU A 66 7.91 3.17 -9.56
N ARG A 67 8.09 4.10 -10.51
CA ARG A 67 7.51 4.02 -11.86
C ARG A 67 8.04 2.80 -12.61
N GLN A 68 9.32 2.52 -12.48
CA GLN A 68 9.99 1.37 -13.10
C GLN A 68 9.72 0.04 -12.36
N ARG A 69 9.03 0.09 -11.20
CA ARG A 69 8.78 -1.06 -10.32
C ARG A 69 10.07 -1.77 -9.90
N SER A 70 11.12 -0.99 -9.63
CA SER A 70 12.47 -1.53 -9.37
C SER A 70 12.68 -2.01 -7.93
N PHE A 71 11.71 -1.84 -7.03
CA PHE A 71 11.77 -2.33 -5.66
C PHE A 71 10.43 -2.90 -5.19
N SER A 72 10.48 -3.76 -4.16
CA SER A 72 9.32 -4.31 -3.46
C SER A 72 9.40 -3.98 -1.98
N GLY A 73 8.53 -3.08 -1.51
CA GLY A 73 8.52 -2.56 -0.15
C GLY A 73 8.18 -1.08 -0.11
N LYS A 74 8.61 -0.39 0.95
CA LYS A 74 8.43 1.05 1.11
C LYS A 74 9.71 1.80 0.70
N ALA A 75 9.53 2.90 -0.02
CA ALA A 75 10.53 3.94 -0.16
C ALA A 75 10.35 4.93 1.01
N VAL A 76 11.44 5.22 1.73
CA VAL A 76 11.47 6.18 2.84
C VAL A 76 12.36 7.35 2.44
N LEU A 77 11.85 8.57 2.64
CA LEU A 77 12.59 9.80 2.38
C LEU A 77 13.03 10.39 3.71
N THR A 78 14.32 10.64 3.86
CA THR A 78 14.90 11.20 5.09
C THR A 78 15.11 12.70 4.96
N LEU A 79 14.74 13.46 6.01
CA LEU A 79 14.90 14.92 6.03
C LEU A 79 16.31 15.36 6.45
N THR A 80 17.06 14.48 7.11
CA THR A 80 18.43 14.73 7.55
C THR A 80 19.41 14.14 6.55
N GLY A 81 20.06 15.03 5.79
CA GLY A 81 21.37 14.83 5.18
C GLY A 81 22.34 15.80 5.81
#